data_AF-B8HKT6-F1
#
_entry.id   AF-B8HKT6-F1
#
_cell.length_a   1.000
_cell.length_b   1.000
_cell.length_c   1.000
_cell.angle_alpha   90.00
_cell.angle_beta   90.00
_cell.angle_gamma   90.00
#
_symmetry.space_group_name_H-M   'P 1'
#
loop_
_entity.id
_entity.type
_entity.pdbx_description
1 polymer ?
#
loop_
_entity_poly.entity_id
_entity_poly.type
_entity_poly.pdbx_seq_one_letter_code
_entity_poly.pdbx_strand_id
1 'polypeptide(L)'
;MNSQTLRIATWNLDHPKPGSWQKTPAILQQIEAINADVWILTETNNKAVDLAAKGYEKFTSIEYTDKGLEQNAYTTIWSRLQAPTQIIKTFDPDLSVCIKVSQPIDLMIYGTIITWHGDRGSDGTSKSWEEHYRSIQHHGDDWSRLIQEYSDHKLLVAGDFNQARDGSRWYGTQKGIDLLTAQLDRNHLVCLTDQIQPTNRGNVDHVCISQDLQPFCTASFWNNISDQGVKLSDHNGVFIDLSF
;
A
#
# COMPACT_ATOMS: atom_id res chain seq x y z
N MET A 1 -9.35 -11.42 28.58
CA MET A 1 -9.38 -10.08 27.95
C MET A 1 -9.69 -10.31 26.48
N ASN A 2 -10.69 -9.66 25.90
CA ASN A 2 -10.96 -9.81 24.48
C ASN A 2 -9.82 -9.12 23.73
N SER A 3 -8.98 -9.89 23.03
CA SER A 3 -7.97 -9.32 22.14
C SER A 3 -8.68 -8.47 21.10
N GLN A 4 -8.22 -7.24 20.91
CA GLN A 4 -8.66 -6.42 19.80
C GLN A 4 -7.75 -6.72 18.60
N THR A 5 -8.29 -6.59 17.40
CA THR A 5 -7.55 -6.83 16.16
C THR A 5 -7.77 -5.66 15.23
N LEU A 6 -6.66 -5.14 14.69
CA LEU A 6 -6.64 -4.09 13.69
C LEU A 6 -6.29 -4.72 12.34
N ARG A 7 -7.23 -4.66 11.39
CA ARG A 7 -7.00 -5.13 10.02
C ARG A 7 -6.52 -3.99 9.13
N ILE A 8 -5.37 -4.18 8.50
CA ILE A 8 -4.78 -3.21 7.57
C ILE A 8 -4.57 -3.91 6.23
N ALA A 9 -5.18 -3.37 5.19
CA ALA A 9 -5.19 -3.97 3.86
C ALA A 9 -4.56 -3.04 2.82
N THR A 10 -3.93 -3.62 1.80
CA THR A 10 -3.46 -2.89 0.63
C THR A 10 -3.81 -3.60 -0.67
N TRP A 11 -4.13 -2.81 -1.69
CA TRP A 11 -4.55 -3.31 -2.99
C TRP A 11 -4.43 -2.23 -4.07
N ASN A 12 -3.67 -2.52 -5.14
CA ASN A 12 -3.73 -1.75 -6.38
C ASN A 12 -5.06 -2.02 -7.12
N LEU A 13 -5.79 -0.95 -7.45
CA LEU A 13 -7.12 -1.03 -8.05
C LEU A 13 -7.14 -0.95 -9.59
N ASP A 14 -6.00 -0.68 -10.23
CA ASP A 14 -5.89 -0.52 -11.69
C ASP A 14 -6.92 0.50 -12.20
N HIS A 15 -6.83 1.72 -11.65
CA HIS A 15 -7.58 2.92 -12.02
C HIS A 15 -9.08 2.68 -12.22
N PRO A 16 -9.84 2.40 -11.13
CA PRO A 16 -11.27 2.17 -11.22
C PRO A 16 -11.98 3.39 -11.82
N LYS A 17 -12.97 3.16 -12.68
CA LYS A 17 -13.65 4.25 -13.38
C LYS A 17 -14.97 4.61 -12.68
N PRO A 18 -15.26 5.91 -12.48
CA PRO A 18 -16.59 6.34 -12.06
C PRO A 18 -17.65 5.87 -13.05
N GLY A 19 -18.79 5.37 -12.55
CA GLY A 19 -19.89 4.88 -13.39
C GLY A 19 -19.64 3.55 -14.10
N SER A 20 -18.54 2.83 -13.80
CA SER A 20 -18.39 1.44 -14.24
C SER A 20 -19.51 0.57 -13.66
N TRP A 21 -20.18 -0.20 -14.50
CA TRP A 21 -21.34 -1.02 -14.12
C TRP A 21 -20.99 -2.33 -13.42
N GLN A 22 -19.76 -2.83 -13.60
CA GLN A 22 -19.38 -4.16 -13.13
C GLN A 22 -18.08 -4.16 -12.30
N LYS A 23 -16.97 -3.63 -12.84
CA LYS A 23 -15.65 -3.65 -12.16
C LYS A 23 -15.71 -2.89 -10.83
N THR A 24 -16.12 -1.61 -10.85
CA THR A 24 -16.13 -0.77 -9.64
C THR A 24 -17.10 -1.27 -8.56
N PRO A 25 -18.34 -1.68 -8.87
CA PRO A 25 -19.22 -2.30 -7.88
C PRO A 25 -18.64 -3.58 -7.27
N ALA A 26 -17.99 -4.43 -8.06
CA ALA A 26 -17.35 -5.65 -7.57
C ALA A 26 -16.12 -5.35 -6.69
N ILE A 27 -15.34 -4.30 -7.02
CA ILE A 27 -14.27 -3.78 -6.14
C ILE A 27 -14.84 -3.34 -4.79
N LEU A 28 -15.92 -2.54 -4.80
CA LEU A 28 -16.55 -2.05 -3.56
C LEU A 28 -17.12 -3.21 -2.72
N GLN A 29 -17.69 -4.23 -3.35
CA GLN A 29 -18.14 -5.44 -2.67
C GLN A 29 -16.96 -6.19 -2.03
N GLN A 30 -15.83 -6.30 -2.71
CA GLN A 30 -14.63 -6.93 -2.18
C GLN A 30 -14.07 -6.15 -0.98
N ILE A 31 -14.00 -4.82 -1.08
CA ILE A 31 -13.60 -3.92 0.03
C ILE A 31 -14.51 -4.13 1.24
N GLU A 32 -15.82 -4.22 1.02
CA GLU A 32 -16.79 -4.49 2.08
C GLU A 32 -16.64 -5.89 2.69
N ALA A 33 -16.34 -6.91 1.89
CA ALA A 33 -16.12 -8.27 2.37
C ALA A 33 -14.85 -8.41 3.23
N ILE A 34 -13.75 -7.75 2.83
CA ILE A 34 -12.50 -7.75 3.61
C ILE A 34 -12.64 -6.91 4.88
N ASN A 35 -13.41 -5.82 4.82
CA ASN A 35 -13.81 -4.98 5.96
C ASN A 35 -12.62 -4.49 6.83
N ALA A 36 -11.51 -4.12 6.20
CA ALA A 36 -10.31 -3.63 6.89
C ALA A 36 -10.57 -2.33 7.65
N ASP A 37 -9.91 -2.13 8.79
CA ASP A 37 -9.97 -0.87 9.53
C ASP A 37 -9.21 0.25 8.81
N VAL A 38 -8.14 -0.12 8.11
CA VAL A 38 -7.36 0.78 7.27
C VAL A 38 -7.14 0.14 5.91
N TRP A 39 -7.43 0.90 4.85
CA TRP A 39 -7.15 0.56 3.47
C TRP A 39 -6.08 1.47 2.92
N ILE A 40 -5.02 0.90 2.36
CA ILE A 40 -4.02 1.58 1.56
C ILE A 40 -4.20 1.15 0.10
N LEU A 41 -4.93 1.94 -0.66
CA LEU A 41 -5.30 1.63 -2.04
C LEU A 41 -4.37 2.37 -3.00
N THR A 42 -3.84 1.67 -4.00
CA THR A 42 -2.99 2.27 -5.03
C THR A 42 -3.68 2.30 -6.39
N GLU A 43 -3.23 3.21 -7.26
CA GLU A 43 -3.83 3.50 -8.59
C GLU A 43 -5.36 3.68 -8.50
N THR A 44 -5.80 4.55 -7.60
CA THR A 44 -7.23 4.76 -7.35
C THR A 44 -7.80 5.90 -8.18
N ASN A 45 -9.13 5.98 -8.19
CA ASN A 45 -9.87 7.18 -8.53
C ASN A 45 -10.81 7.50 -7.36
N ASN A 46 -10.60 8.65 -6.73
CA ASN A 46 -11.28 9.05 -5.49
C ASN A 46 -12.77 9.35 -5.67
N LYS A 47 -13.25 9.47 -6.92
CA LYS A 47 -14.68 9.54 -7.26
C LYS A 47 -15.29 8.16 -7.52
N ALA A 48 -14.51 7.19 -7.97
CA ALA A 48 -14.97 5.83 -8.23
C ALA A 48 -15.07 5.02 -6.94
N VAL A 49 -14.13 5.21 -6.01
CA VAL A 49 -14.06 4.53 -4.72
C VAL A 49 -14.13 5.57 -3.62
N ASP A 50 -15.30 5.68 -3.00
CA ASP A 50 -15.56 6.59 -1.87
C ASP A 50 -16.11 5.79 -0.69
N LEU A 51 -15.35 5.74 0.40
CA LEU A 51 -15.70 5.01 1.62
C LEU A 51 -16.20 5.94 2.74
N ALA A 52 -16.39 7.24 2.48
CA ALA A 52 -16.79 8.21 3.50
C ALA A 52 -18.15 7.87 4.12
N ALA A 53 -19.12 7.44 3.30
CA ALA A 53 -20.44 7.01 3.79
C ALA A 53 -20.39 5.75 4.67
N LYS A 54 -19.27 5.00 4.65
CA LYS A 54 -19.01 3.85 5.51
C LYS A 54 -18.19 4.22 6.76
N GLY A 55 -17.98 5.52 7.02
CA GLY A 55 -17.30 6.03 8.22
C GLY A 55 -15.77 6.08 8.11
N TYR A 56 -15.21 6.00 6.91
CA TYR A 56 -13.76 6.15 6.70
C TYR A 56 -13.40 7.62 6.41
N GLU A 57 -12.30 8.07 6.98
CA GLU A 57 -11.65 9.32 6.60
C GLU A 57 -10.63 9.07 5.49
N LYS A 58 -10.51 10.02 4.56
CA LYS A 58 -9.69 9.90 3.34
C LYS A 58 -8.41 10.73 3.43
N PHE A 59 -7.29 10.12 3.08
CA PHE A 59 -5.98 10.76 2.89
C PHE A 59 -5.42 10.34 1.55
N THR A 60 -5.05 11.29 0.71
CA THR A 60 -4.63 11.00 -0.66
C THR A 60 -3.27 11.61 -0.93
N SER A 61 -2.48 10.93 -1.76
CA SER A 61 -1.39 11.58 -2.47
C SER A 61 -1.96 12.64 -3.41
N ILE A 62 -1.10 13.48 -3.99
CA ILE A 62 -1.53 14.56 -4.88
C ILE A 62 -2.42 14.00 -6.00
N GLU A 63 -3.63 14.53 -6.09
CA GLU A 63 -4.58 14.13 -7.13
C GLU A 63 -4.12 14.69 -8.49
N TYR A 64 -4.29 13.88 -9.52
CA TYR A 64 -3.94 14.25 -10.88
C TYR A 64 -5.06 13.90 -11.88
N THR A 65 -4.94 14.47 -13.07
CA THR A 65 -5.82 14.18 -14.20
C THR A 65 -5.07 13.37 -15.24
N ASP A 66 -5.60 12.21 -15.61
CA ASP A 66 -5.10 11.41 -16.74
C ASP A 66 -6.27 11.00 -17.64
N LYS A 67 -6.07 11.09 -18.96
CA LYS A 67 -7.06 10.73 -20.00
C LYS A 67 -8.47 11.29 -19.74
N GLY A 68 -8.55 12.50 -19.19
CA GLY A 68 -9.83 13.18 -18.87
C GLY A 68 -10.56 12.65 -17.64
N LEU A 69 -9.95 11.75 -16.87
CA LEU A 69 -10.41 11.35 -15.54
C LEU A 69 -9.69 12.20 -14.49
N GLU A 70 -10.45 12.99 -13.74
CA GLU A 70 -9.97 13.78 -12.60
C GLU A 70 -10.01 12.94 -11.31
N GLN A 71 -9.32 13.42 -10.27
CA GLN A 71 -9.27 12.79 -8.94
C GLN A 71 -8.65 11.39 -8.98
N ASN A 72 -7.73 11.13 -9.91
CA ASN A 72 -6.86 9.98 -9.81
C ASN A 72 -5.83 10.26 -8.72
N ALA A 73 -5.44 9.23 -7.99
CA ALA A 73 -4.33 9.31 -7.05
C ALA A 73 -3.54 8.02 -7.12
N TYR A 74 -2.21 8.13 -7.01
CA TYR A 74 -1.37 6.95 -6.95
C TYR A 74 -1.58 6.18 -5.65
N THR A 75 -1.83 6.88 -4.54
CA THR A 75 -2.09 6.24 -3.24
C THR A 75 -3.21 6.97 -2.51
N THR A 76 -4.12 6.22 -1.90
CA THR A 76 -5.11 6.74 -0.96
C THR A 76 -5.24 5.82 0.24
N ILE A 77 -5.15 6.42 1.43
CA ILE A 77 -5.45 5.78 2.70
C ILE A 77 -6.89 6.12 3.10
N TRP A 78 -7.70 5.08 3.34
CA TRP A 78 -8.98 5.20 4.00
C TRP A 78 -8.88 4.58 5.39
N SER A 79 -9.20 5.33 6.44
CA SER A 79 -9.10 4.84 7.82
C SER A 79 -10.41 5.09 8.57
N ARG A 80 -10.91 4.08 9.27
CA ARG A 80 -12.01 4.25 10.25
C ARG A 80 -11.52 4.38 11.68
N LEU A 81 -10.20 4.42 11.89
CA LEU A 81 -9.63 4.64 13.22
C LEU A 81 -9.97 6.05 13.67
N GLN A 82 -10.49 6.16 14.90
CA GLN A 82 -10.87 7.45 15.46
C GLN A 82 -9.60 8.30 15.59
N ALA A 83 -9.60 9.39 14.81
CA ALA A 83 -8.52 10.35 14.62
C ALA A 83 -7.33 9.87 13.76
N PRO A 84 -7.19 10.42 12.56
CA PRO A 84 -5.91 10.73 11.97
C PRO A 84 -5.43 12.09 12.48
N THR A 85 -4.42 12.01 13.31
CA THR A 85 -3.41 13.05 13.49
C THR A 85 -2.72 13.28 12.14
N GLN A 86 -2.95 14.45 11.53
CA GLN A 86 -2.14 15.16 10.53
C GLN A 86 -1.44 14.32 9.42
N ILE A 87 -1.68 14.67 8.15
CA ILE A 87 -0.83 14.18 7.05
C ILE A 87 0.62 14.57 7.36
N ILE A 88 1.50 13.57 7.39
CA ILE A 88 2.94 13.77 7.53
C ILE A 88 3.51 13.89 6.10
N LYS A 89 4.39 14.88 5.91
CA LYS A 89 5.08 15.06 4.64
C LYS A 89 5.94 13.83 4.34
N THR A 90 5.76 13.27 3.16
CA THR A 90 6.61 12.23 2.58
C THR A 90 7.64 12.84 1.62
N PHE A 91 8.64 12.06 1.21
CA PHE A 91 9.63 12.54 0.22
C PHE A 91 9.00 12.79 -1.16
N ASP A 92 7.99 12.00 -1.53
CA ASP A 92 7.28 12.07 -2.81
C ASP A 92 5.76 12.11 -2.57
N PRO A 93 5.16 13.30 -2.50
CA PRO A 93 3.74 13.46 -2.26
C PRO A 93 2.86 13.08 -3.46
N ASP A 94 3.42 12.81 -4.64
CA ASP A 94 2.65 12.33 -5.79
C ASP A 94 2.36 10.83 -5.64
N LEU A 95 3.38 10.04 -5.25
CA LEU A 95 3.27 8.58 -5.12
C LEU A 95 2.85 8.09 -3.74
N SER A 96 3.05 8.89 -2.69
CA SER A 96 2.90 8.44 -1.31
C SER A 96 2.09 9.38 -0.42
N VAL A 97 1.55 8.82 0.65
CA VAL A 97 0.86 9.55 1.71
C VAL A 97 1.15 8.89 3.04
N CYS A 98 1.41 9.69 4.08
CA CYS A 98 1.64 9.19 5.42
C CYS A 98 0.68 9.85 6.39
N ILE A 99 0.05 9.07 7.25
CA ILE A 99 -0.78 9.56 8.35
C ILE A 99 -0.25 9.06 9.68
N LYS A 100 -0.53 9.81 10.73
CA LYS A 100 -0.26 9.38 12.09
C LYS A 100 -1.56 8.95 12.76
N VAL A 101 -1.50 7.86 13.53
CA VAL A 101 -2.60 7.33 14.33
C VAL A 101 -2.07 7.07 15.73
N SER A 102 -2.84 7.43 16.76
CA SER A 102 -2.46 7.21 18.18
C SER A 102 -3.38 6.25 18.93
N GLN A 103 -4.44 5.74 18.28
CA GLN A 103 -5.31 4.73 18.83
C GLN A 103 -5.73 3.72 17.75
N PRO A 104 -5.79 2.42 18.07
CA PRO A 104 -5.50 1.82 19.37
C PRO A 104 -4.00 1.65 19.68
N ILE A 105 -3.14 1.93 18.70
CA ILE A 105 -1.68 1.86 18.81
C ILE A 105 -1.06 3.09 18.12
N ASP A 106 0.04 3.62 18.65
CA ASP A 106 0.81 4.71 18.02
C ASP A 106 1.54 4.20 16.77
N LEU A 107 0.99 4.54 15.60
CA LEU A 107 1.42 4.06 14.30
C LEU A 107 1.48 5.19 13.27
N MET A 108 2.57 5.27 12.52
CA MET A 108 2.62 5.94 11.23
C MET A 108 2.25 4.95 10.14
N ILE A 109 1.25 5.30 9.34
CA ILE A 109 0.78 4.49 8.22
C ILE A 109 1.21 5.18 6.94
N TYR A 110 2.17 4.59 6.25
CA TYR A 110 2.77 5.09 5.02
C TYR A 110 2.26 4.27 3.84
N GLY A 111 1.41 4.86 3.01
CA GLY A 111 0.96 4.27 1.76
C GLY A 111 1.86 4.71 0.61
N THR A 112 2.20 3.82 -0.34
CA THR A 112 3.02 4.21 -1.49
C THR A 112 2.96 3.30 -2.71
N ILE A 113 3.45 3.83 -3.82
CA ILE A 113 3.96 3.05 -4.96
C ILE A 113 5.48 3.23 -5.04
N ILE A 114 6.23 2.13 -5.02
CA ILE A 114 7.62 2.14 -5.48
C ILE A 114 7.59 2.01 -6.99
N THR A 115 8.36 2.83 -7.70
CA THR A 115 8.22 3.00 -9.17
C THR A 115 8.43 1.70 -9.96
N TRP A 116 7.92 1.63 -11.19
CA TRP A 116 7.82 0.40 -11.98
C TRP A 116 8.98 0.21 -12.98
N HIS A 117 9.05 -0.96 -13.63
CA HIS A 117 10.09 -1.32 -14.61
C HIS A 117 10.38 -0.23 -15.66
N GLY A 118 9.32 0.37 -16.20
CA GLY A 118 9.38 1.27 -17.35
C GLY A 118 9.36 2.74 -16.99
N ASP A 119 9.44 3.10 -15.71
CA ASP A 119 9.49 4.49 -15.29
C ASP A 119 10.74 5.17 -15.87
N ARG A 120 10.53 6.29 -16.54
CA ARG A 120 11.55 7.07 -17.25
C ARG A 120 12.05 8.26 -16.44
N GLY A 121 11.51 8.48 -15.24
CA GLY A 121 11.82 9.63 -14.41
C GLY A 121 11.29 10.93 -14.99
N SER A 122 11.51 12.02 -14.27
CA SER A 122 10.99 13.34 -14.63
C SER A 122 11.60 13.92 -15.91
N ASP A 123 12.82 13.51 -16.28
CA ASP A 123 13.48 13.91 -17.52
C ASP A 123 13.17 13.00 -18.72
N GLY A 124 12.50 11.87 -18.47
CA GLY A 124 12.10 10.91 -19.50
C GLY A 124 13.25 10.05 -20.05
N THR A 125 14.43 10.04 -19.42
CA THR A 125 15.64 9.40 -19.96
C THR A 125 16.07 8.12 -19.25
N SER A 126 15.54 7.85 -18.06
CA SER A 126 15.98 6.71 -17.25
C SER A 126 15.79 5.37 -17.96
N LYS A 127 16.73 4.46 -17.71
CA LYS A 127 16.69 3.09 -18.23
C LYS A 127 15.73 2.25 -17.38
N SER A 128 15.36 1.10 -17.93
CA SER A 128 14.58 0.09 -17.21
C SER A 128 15.11 -0.16 -15.79
N TRP A 129 14.21 -0.13 -14.82
CA TRP A 129 14.46 -0.31 -13.38
C TRP A 129 15.33 0.76 -12.70
N GLU A 130 15.84 1.76 -13.42
CA GLU A 130 16.74 2.75 -12.83
C GLU A 130 16.01 3.62 -11.80
N GLU A 131 14.81 4.11 -12.13
CA GLU A 131 13.98 4.83 -11.18
C GLU A 131 13.48 3.94 -10.05
N HIS A 132 13.20 2.66 -10.31
CA HIS A 132 12.80 1.73 -9.25
C HIS A 132 13.88 1.63 -8.17
N TYR A 133 15.15 1.51 -8.56
CA TYR A 133 16.25 1.47 -7.59
C TYR A 133 16.43 2.78 -6.83
N ARG A 134 16.29 3.93 -7.50
CA ARG A 134 16.35 5.26 -6.85
C ARG A 134 15.18 5.44 -5.88
N SER A 135 13.97 5.06 -6.30
CA SER A 135 12.76 5.11 -5.50
C SER A 135 12.89 4.27 -4.23
N ILE A 136 13.39 3.04 -4.31
CA ILE A 136 13.67 2.21 -3.12
C ILE A 136 14.58 2.95 -2.12
N GLN A 137 15.66 3.56 -2.62
CA GLN A 137 16.60 4.27 -1.75
C GLN A 137 15.96 5.50 -1.09
N HIS A 138 15.25 6.33 -1.85
CA HIS A 138 14.55 7.50 -1.31
C HIS A 138 13.47 7.12 -0.29
N HIS A 139 12.71 6.05 -0.55
CA HIS A 139 11.77 5.49 0.41
C HIS A 139 12.47 5.09 1.71
N GLY A 140 13.58 4.35 1.61
CA GLY A 140 14.35 3.96 2.78
C GLY A 140 14.87 5.14 3.60
N ASP A 141 15.34 6.20 2.93
CA ASP A 141 15.81 7.43 3.58
C ASP A 141 14.66 8.17 4.27
N ASP A 142 13.48 8.21 3.64
CA ASP A 142 12.28 8.83 4.21
C ASP A 142 11.75 8.06 5.42
N TRP A 143 11.76 6.72 5.37
CA TRP A 143 11.42 5.89 6.52
C TRP A 143 12.37 6.14 7.69
N SER A 144 13.68 6.25 7.44
CA SER A 144 14.66 6.55 8.48
C SER A 144 14.38 7.90 9.13
N ARG A 145 14.08 8.91 8.31
CA ARG A 145 13.71 10.24 8.77
C ARG A 145 12.45 10.19 9.64
N LEU A 146 11.39 9.53 9.17
CA LEU A 146 10.12 9.42 9.90
C LEU A 146 10.29 8.70 11.25
N ILE A 147 11.01 7.57 11.28
CA ILE A 147 11.30 6.84 12.52
C ILE A 147 12.08 7.71 13.51
N GLN A 148 13.01 8.54 13.02
CA GLN A 148 13.76 9.47 13.86
C GLN A 148 12.91 10.63 14.39
N GLU A 149 12.09 11.24 13.53
CA GLU A 149 11.24 12.39 13.87
C GLU A 149 10.09 12.00 14.81
N TYR A 150 9.54 10.79 14.65
CA TYR A 150 8.37 10.28 15.38
C TYR A 150 8.72 8.98 16.13
N SER A 151 9.77 9.03 16.95
CA SER A 151 10.32 7.87 17.67
C SER A 151 9.36 7.17 18.64
N ASP A 152 8.25 7.82 18.99
CA ASP A 152 7.15 7.28 19.80
C ASP A 152 6.14 6.45 18.98
N HIS A 153 6.18 6.54 17.65
CA HIS A 153 5.29 5.80 16.75
C HIS A 153 6.05 4.66 16.07
N LYS A 154 5.37 3.54 15.91
CA LYS A 154 5.83 2.47 15.00
C LYS A 154 5.54 2.87 13.56
N LEU A 155 6.23 2.25 12.60
CA LEU A 155 6.01 2.49 11.19
C LEU A 155 5.41 1.26 10.53
N LEU A 156 4.33 1.46 9.78
CA LEU A 156 3.79 0.52 8.82
C LEU A 156 3.87 1.15 7.43
N VAL A 157 4.44 0.41 6.49
CA VAL A 157 4.54 0.81 5.08
C VAL A 157 3.78 -0.21 4.25
N ALA A 158 2.84 0.25 3.42
CA ALA A 158 2.08 -0.63 2.56
C ALA A 158 1.84 -0.03 1.17
N GLY A 159 1.60 -0.89 0.19
CA GLY A 159 1.28 -0.48 -1.17
C GLY A 159 1.91 -1.37 -2.22
N ASP A 160 1.97 -0.86 -3.45
CA ASP A 160 2.54 -1.56 -4.59
C ASP A 160 4.06 -1.32 -4.63
N PHE A 161 4.84 -2.33 -4.30
CA PHE A 161 6.30 -2.20 -4.29
C PHE A 161 6.91 -2.54 -5.65
N ASN A 162 6.10 -2.89 -6.66
CA ASN A 162 6.56 -3.22 -8.01
C ASN A 162 7.67 -4.29 -8.03
N GLN A 163 7.65 -5.23 -7.09
CA GLN A 163 8.52 -6.41 -7.12
C GLN A 163 7.95 -7.54 -6.26
N ALA A 164 8.11 -8.78 -6.74
CA ALA A 164 7.74 -9.97 -6.00
C ALA A 164 8.86 -10.37 -5.04
N ARG A 165 8.48 -10.82 -3.85
CA ARG A 165 9.41 -11.16 -2.75
C ARG A 165 9.26 -12.59 -2.23
N ASP A 166 8.38 -13.37 -2.84
CA ASP A 166 8.08 -14.77 -2.52
C ASP A 166 9.12 -15.79 -3.03
N GLY A 167 10.24 -15.31 -3.55
CA GLY A 167 11.29 -16.10 -4.18
C GLY A 167 11.02 -16.49 -5.64
N SER A 168 9.82 -16.21 -6.18
CA SER A 168 9.47 -16.56 -7.57
C SER A 168 10.20 -15.71 -8.62
N ARG A 169 10.62 -14.49 -8.23
CA ARG A 169 11.11 -13.45 -9.15
C ARG A 169 10.12 -13.15 -10.29
N TRP A 170 8.82 -13.29 -10.03
CA TRP A 170 7.76 -13.10 -11.03
C TRP A 170 7.77 -11.70 -11.67
N TYR A 171 8.02 -10.66 -10.87
CA TYR A 171 8.25 -9.29 -11.32
C TYR A 171 9.29 -8.62 -10.42
N GLY A 172 10.12 -7.73 -10.96
CA GLY A 172 11.27 -7.16 -10.24
C GLY A 172 12.60 -7.78 -10.64
N THR A 173 13.68 -7.37 -9.96
CA THR A 173 15.03 -7.88 -10.18
C THR A 173 15.66 -8.28 -8.86
N GLN A 174 16.67 -9.17 -8.90
CA GLN A 174 17.42 -9.51 -7.67
C GLN A 174 18.03 -8.27 -7.03
N LYS A 175 18.54 -7.33 -7.83
CA LYS A 175 19.07 -6.05 -7.34
C LYS A 175 18.01 -5.23 -6.61
N GLY A 176 16.79 -5.13 -7.13
CA GLY A 176 15.68 -4.44 -6.46
C GLY A 176 15.30 -5.10 -5.14
N ILE A 177 15.24 -6.44 -5.14
CA ILE A 177 14.92 -7.23 -3.94
C ILE A 177 15.99 -7.00 -2.86
N ASP A 178 17.27 -7.06 -3.23
CA ASP A 178 18.40 -6.84 -2.31
C ASP A 178 18.41 -5.41 -1.77
N LEU A 179 18.19 -4.42 -2.64
CA LEU A 179 18.11 -3.02 -2.24
C LEU A 179 16.97 -2.79 -1.25
N LEU A 180 15.76 -3.26 -1.54
CA LEU A 180 14.63 -3.08 -0.63
C LEU A 180 14.87 -3.81 0.69
N THR A 181 15.42 -5.02 0.65
CA THR A 181 15.77 -5.77 1.86
C THR A 181 16.73 -4.97 2.73
N ALA A 182 17.79 -4.39 2.14
CA ALA A 182 18.72 -3.53 2.86
C ALA A 182 18.04 -2.28 3.45
N GLN A 183 17.05 -1.70 2.76
CA GLN A 183 16.28 -0.56 3.28
C GLN A 183 15.34 -0.93 4.41
N LEU A 184 14.68 -2.09 4.34
CA LEU A 184 13.84 -2.60 5.42
C LEU A 184 14.69 -2.91 6.67
N ASP A 185 15.81 -3.61 6.50
CA ASP A 185 16.74 -3.95 7.57
C ASP A 185 17.30 -2.70 8.26
N ARG A 186 17.75 -1.70 7.47
CA ARG A 186 18.25 -0.41 7.98
C ARG A 186 17.22 0.32 8.85
N ASN A 187 15.93 0.14 8.54
CA ASN A 187 14.82 0.80 9.21
C ASN A 187 14.11 -0.09 10.25
N HIS A 188 14.67 -1.27 10.56
CA HIS A 188 14.06 -2.24 11.48
C HIS A 188 12.61 -2.59 11.10
N LEU A 189 12.35 -2.70 9.80
CA LEU A 189 11.06 -3.11 9.24
C LEU A 189 11.16 -4.56 8.74
N VAL A 190 10.06 -5.30 8.84
CA VAL A 190 9.91 -6.63 8.26
C VAL A 190 8.72 -6.65 7.31
N CYS A 191 8.89 -7.28 6.15
CA CYS A 191 7.78 -7.50 5.22
C CYS A 191 6.97 -8.73 5.62
N LEU A 192 5.72 -8.52 6.03
CA LEU A 192 4.84 -9.58 6.52
C LEU A 192 4.24 -10.41 5.39
N THR A 193 4.25 -9.88 4.17
CA THR A 193 3.65 -10.51 2.99
C THR A 193 4.68 -11.17 2.07
N ASP A 194 5.96 -11.23 2.46
CA ASP A 194 7.02 -11.87 1.66
C ASP A 194 6.75 -13.36 1.42
N GLN A 195 6.05 -14.04 2.33
CA GLN A 195 5.75 -15.47 2.21
C GLN A 195 4.42 -15.77 1.51
N ILE A 196 3.66 -14.74 1.12
CA ILE A 196 2.40 -14.93 0.42
C ILE A 196 2.70 -15.40 -1.01
N GLN A 197 2.23 -16.59 -1.34
CA GLN A 197 2.38 -17.23 -2.65
C GLN A 197 0.98 -17.47 -3.25
N PRO A 198 0.38 -16.48 -3.92
CA PRO A 198 -0.91 -16.68 -4.58
C PRO A 198 -0.74 -17.68 -5.73
N THR A 199 -1.72 -18.55 -5.94
CA THR A 199 -1.61 -19.64 -6.92
C THR A 199 -1.64 -19.16 -8.38
N ASN A 200 -2.20 -17.98 -8.64
CA ASN A 200 -2.54 -17.53 -9.99
C ASN A 200 -1.62 -16.40 -10.52
N ARG A 201 -1.02 -15.61 -9.63
CA ARG A 201 -0.15 -14.47 -9.97
C ARG A 201 0.75 -14.13 -8.78
N GLY A 202 2.02 -13.83 -9.03
CA GLY A 202 2.93 -13.34 -8.00
C GLY A 202 2.41 -12.06 -7.35
N ASN A 203 2.73 -11.89 -6.06
CA ASN A 203 2.31 -10.72 -5.30
C ASN A 203 3.40 -9.64 -5.33
N VAL A 204 3.02 -8.40 -5.63
CA VAL A 204 3.93 -7.22 -5.61
C VAL A 204 3.44 -6.12 -4.67
N ASP A 205 2.25 -6.31 -4.09
CA ASP A 205 1.67 -5.45 -3.07
C ASP A 205 2.10 -5.96 -1.69
N HIS A 206 2.73 -5.10 -0.90
CA HIS A 206 3.35 -5.54 0.34
C HIS A 206 2.90 -4.73 1.55
N VAL A 207 2.97 -5.38 2.72
CA VAL A 207 2.81 -4.74 4.02
C VAL A 207 4.05 -5.01 4.85
N CYS A 208 4.78 -3.95 5.16
CA CYS A 208 5.94 -3.95 6.04
C CYS A 208 5.61 -3.22 7.34
N ILE A 209 6.15 -3.70 8.47
CA ILE A 209 5.90 -3.08 9.77
C ILE A 209 7.17 -3.11 10.62
N SER A 210 7.26 -2.21 11.61
CA SER A 210 8.29 -2.27 12.65
C SER A 210 8.41 -3.69 13.23
N GLN A 211 9.64 -4.19 13.27
CA GLN A 211 9.94 -5.60 13.53
C GLN A 211 9.40 -6.11 14.88
N ASP A 212 9.31 -5.24 15.89
CA ASP A 212 8.78 -5.58 17.20
C ASP A 212 7.27 -5.86 17.21
N LEU A 213 6.54 -5.41 16.18
CA LEU A 213 5.13 -5.74 15.99
C LEU A 213 4.91 -7.08 15.24
N GLN A 214 5.94 -7.63 14.60
CA GLN A 214 5.85 -8.88 13.83
C GLN A 214 5.17 -10.04 14.57
N PRO A 215 5.49 -10.33 15.85
CA PRO A 215 4.90 -11.47 16.56
C PRO A 215 3.39 -11.37 16.76
N PHE A 216 2.82 -10.19 16.58
CA PHE A 216 1.40 -9.89 16.77
C PHE A 216 0.62 -9.84 15.44
N CYS A 217 1.31 -10.06 14.32
CA CYS A 217 0.73 -9.95 12.99
C CYS A 217 0.49 -11.32 12.37
N THR A 218 -0.64 -11.43 11.69
CA THR A 218 -0.87 -12.49 10.70
C THR A 218 -1.15 -11.85 9.34
N ALA A 219 -0.71 -12.49 8.26
CA ALA A 219 -0.88 -11.97 6.90
C ALA A 219 -1.73 -12.93 6.05
N SER A 220 -2.52 -12.37 5.15
CA SER A 220 -3.35 -13.13 4.22
C SER A 220 -3.57 -12.32 2.93
N PHE A 221 -4.23 -12.94 1.95
CA PHE A 221 -4.46 -12.36 0.63
C PHE A 221 -5.82 -12.74 0.07
N TRP A 222 -6.24 -12.01 -0.97
CA TRP A 222 -7.35 -12.39 -1.84
C TRP A 222 -6.97 -12.23 -3.30
N ASN A 223 -7.62 -13.01 -4.16
CA ASN A 223 -7.34 -13.02 -5.59
C ASN A 223 -7.88 -11.78 -6.29
N ASN A 224 -7.24 -11.43 -7.41
CA ASN A 224 -7.62 -10.34 -8.29
C ASN A 224 -8.90 -10.61 -9.14
N ILE A 225 -9.55 -11.74 -8.93
CA ILE A 225 -10.80 -12.16 -9.60
C ILE A 225 -11.81 -12.50 -8.51
N SER A 226 -13.04 -11.98 -8.64
CA SER A 226 -14.12 -12.28 -7.70
C SER A 226 -14.64 -13.71 -7.83
N ASP A 227 -15.43 -14.17 -6.84
CA ASP A 227 -16.12 -15.47 -6.88
C ASP A 227 -17.04 -15.63 -8.10
N GLN A 228 -17.46 -14.51 -8.70
CA GLN A 228 -18.30 -14.47 -9.90
C GLN A 228 -17.49 -14.40 -11.21
N GLY A 229 -16.16 -14.53 -11.14
CA GLY A 229 -15.26 -14.49 -12.30
C GLY A 229 -14.99 -13.09 -12.86
N VAL A 230 -15.33 -12.02 -12.13
CA VAL A 230 -15.04 -10.65 -12.56
C VAL A 230 -13.59 -10.32 -12.24
N LYS A 231 -12.80 -9.93 -13.24
CA LYS A 231 -11.45 -9.39 -13.00
C LYS A 231 -11.57 -8.03 -12.31
N LEU A 232 -11.14 -7.98 -11.05
CA LEU A 232 -11.27 -6.82 -10.18
C LEU A 232 -10.11 -5.85 -10.33
N SER A 233 -8.91 -6.38 -10.49
CA SER A 233 -7.65 -5.66 -10.72
C SER A 233 -6.72 -6.60 -11.48
N ASP A 234 -5.59 -6.12 -12.00
CA ASP A 234 -4.49 -7.01 -12.33
C ASP A 234 -3.60 -7.34 -11.11
N HIS A 235 -3.88 -6.77 -9.93
CA HIS A 235 -3.22 -7.10 -8.67
C HIS A 235 -4.11 -7.92 -7.73
N ASN A 236 -3.50 -8.85 -7.02
CA ASN A 236 -4.09 -9.46 -5.83
C ASN A 236 -4.10 -8.41 -4.71
N GLY A 237 -4.94 -8.59 -3.70
CA GLY A 237 -4.87 -7.77 -2.50
C GLY A 237 -4.32 -8.55 -1.33
N VAL A 238 -3.71 -7.85 -0.39
CA VAL A 238 -3.16 -8.42 0.84
C VAL A 238 -3.63 -7.65 2.05
N PHE A 239 -3.70 -8.34 3.19
CA PHE A 239 -3.96 -7.68 4.46
C PHE A 239 -3.16 -8.34 5.57
N ILE A 240 -3.00 -7.58 6.65
CA ILE A 240 -2.54 -8.08 7.93
C ILE A 240 -3.62 -7.87 8.99
N ASP A 241 -3.65 -8.78 9.95
CA ASP A 241 -4.37 -8.61 11.21
C ASP A 241 -3.33 -8.44 12.32
N LEU A 242 -3.35 -7.28 12.99
CA LEU A 242 -2.50 -6.95 14.14
C LEU A 242 -3.30 -7.09 15.43
N SER A 243 -2.88 -8.01 16.31
CA SER A 243 -3.54 -8.25 17.60
C SER A 243 -2.86 -7.54 18.77
N PHE A 244 -3.64 -6.96 19.69
CA PHE A 244 -3.17 -6.31 20.92
C PHE A 244 -4.18 -6.45 22.06
#